data_AF-A0A965PCY0-F1
#
_entry.id   AF-A0A965PCY0-F1
#
_cell.length_a   1.000
_cell.length_b   1.000
_cell.length_c   1.000
_cell.angle_alpha   90.00
_cell.angle_beta   90.00
_cell.angle_gamma   90.00
#
_symmetry.space_group_name_H-M   'P 1'
#
loop_
_entity.id
_entity.type
_entity.pdbx_description
1 polymer ?
#
loop_
_entity_poly.entity_id
_entity_poly.type
_entity_poly.pdbx_seq_one_letter_code
_entity_poly.pdbx_strand_id
1 'polypeptide(L)'
;INSYTLVKSIAEELRGLAVEFNVPIVSATQTTRSGFGSSDVELTDTSESFGLPATADLMFALISTEELENLGQILVKQLKNRYNDPTVNKRFVVGIDRAKMRLYDVEQDAQKDILDSGKEDEYNDEEQRKPKKSFEGFKF
;
A
#
# COMPACT_ATOMS: atom_id res chain seq x y z
N ILE A 1 -15.75 -27.30 -4.33
CA ILE A 1 -15.80 -25.98 -3.65
C ILE A 1 -15.07 -24.99 -4.54
N ASN A 2 -15.71 -23.86 -4.88
CA ASN A 2 -15.08 -22.83 -5.71
C ASN A 2 -14.25 -21.89 -4.80
N SER A 3 -12.95 -21.75 -5.05
CA SER A 3 -12.08 -20.92 -4.21
C SER A 3 -12.48 -19.45 -4.26
N TYR A 4 -13.00 -18.97 -5.40
CA TYR A 4 -13.45 -17.58 -5.56
C TYR A 4 -14.52 -17.20 -4.53
N THR A 5 -15.53 -18.06 -4.37
CA THR A 5 -16.61 -17.84 -3.41
C THR A 5 -16.11 -17.91 -1.97
N LEU A 6 -15.20 -18.84 -1.66
CA LEU A 6 -14.65 -18.98 -0.32
C LEU A 6 -13.84 -17.74 0.08
N VAL A 7 -12.93 -17.31 -0.79
CA VAL A 7 -12.06 -16.14 -0.56
C VAL A 7 -12.88 -14.86 -0.45
N LYS A 8 -13.93 -14.71 -1.26
CA LYS A 8 -14.84 -13.56 -1.16
C LYS A 8 -15.56 -13.55 0.20
N SER A 9 -16.09 -14.67 0.65
CA SER A 9 -16.76 -14.76 1.96
C SER A 9 -15.80 -14.43 3.11
N ILE A 10 -14.56 -14.95 3.09
CA ILE A 10 -13.53 -14.60 4.08
C ILE A 10 -13.26 -13.09 4.10
N ALA A 11 -13.11 -12.48 2.93
CA ALA A 11 -12.87 -11.04 2.84
C ALA A 11 -14.05 -10.21 3.37
N GLU A 12 -15.29 -10.64 3.11
CA GLU A 12 -16.51 -9.98 3.61
C GLU A 12 -16.63 -10.09 5.13
N GLU A 13 -16.35 -11.27 5.70
CA GLU A 13 -16.35 -11.48 7.15
C GLU A 13 -15.25 -10.69 7.85
N LEU A 14 -14.02 -10.71 7.34
CA LEU A 14 -12.91 -9.92 7.91
C LEU A 14 -13.22 -8.42 7.88
N ARG A 15 -13.84 -7.93 6.80
CA ARG A 15 -14.32 -6.55 6.73
C ARG A 15 -15.41 -6.30 7.77
N GLY A 16 -16.39 -7.19 7.90
CA GLY A 16 -17.45 -7.10 8.90
C GLY A 16 -16.89 -6.98 10.31
N LEU A 17 -15.90 -7.82 10.64
CA LEU A 17 -15.19 -7.80 11.92
C LEU A 17 -14.45 -6.47 12.15
N ALA A 18 -13.73 -5.96 11.15
CA ALA A 18 -13.05 -4.68 11.24
C ALA A 18 -14.00 -3.52 11.55
N VAL A 19 -15.19 -3.52 10.92
CA VAL A 19 -16.22 -2.50 11.11
C VAL A 19 -16.91 -2.65 12.47
N GLU A 20 -17.22 -3.87 12.91
CA GLU A 20 -17.89 -4.13 14.18
C GLU A 20 -17.03 -3.72 15.38
N PHE A 21 -15.76 -4.09 15.37
CA PHE A 21 -14.83 -3.81 16.47
C PHE A 21 -14.08 -2.48 16.30
N ASN A 22 -14.29 -1.77 15.19
CA ASN A 22 -13.62 -0.52 14.84
C ASN A 22 -12.08 -0.64 14.92
N VAL A 23 -11.54 -1.72 14.35
CA VAL A 23 -10.10 -2.00 14.34
C VAL A 23 -9.57 -2.07 12.91
N PRO A 24 -8.36 -1.54 12.65
CA PRO A 24 -7.74 -1.69 11.35
C PRO A 24 -7.27 -3.15 11.16
N ILE A 25 -7.72 -3.78 10.09
CA ILE A 25 -7.26 -5.12 9.68
C ILE A 25 -6.47 -4.97 8.38
N VAL A 26 -5.23 -5.44 8.40
CA VAL A 26 -4.34 -5.48 7.23
C VAL A 26 -4.02 -6.94 6.93
N SER A 27 -4.16 -7.32 5.66
CA SER A 27 -3.82 -8.65 5.18
C SER A 27 -3.02 -8.54 3.89
N ALA A 28 -2.10 -9.48 3.66
CA ALA A 28 -1.28 -9.57 2.47
C ALA A 28 -1.84 -10.63 1.52
N THR A 29 -1.80 -10.34 0.22
CA THR A 29 -2.13 -11.29 -0.84
C THR A 29 -0.98 -11.35 -1.84
N GLN A 30 -0.81 -12.52 -2.46
CA GLN A 30 0.18 -12.72 -3.51
C GLN A 30 -0.37 -12.24 -4.85
N THR A 31 0.51 -11.71 -5.69
CA THR A 31 0.21 -11.42 -7.10
C THR A 31 0.23 -12.71 -7.93
N THR A 32 -0.39 -12.68 -9.10
CA THR A 32 -0.30 -13.73 -10.12
C THR A 32 1.14 -13.91 -10.59
N ARG A 33 1.41 -15.04 -11.26
CA ARG A 33 2.72 -15.30 -11.87
C ARG A 33 3.11 -14.23 -12.90
N SER A 34 2.14 -13.65 -13.61
CA SER A 34 2.35 -12.53 -14.53
C SER A 34 2.61 -11.22 -13.77
N GLY A 35 1.88 -10.97 -12.69
CA GLY A 35 2.08 -9.78 -11.85
C GLY A 35 3.40 -9.76 -11.09
N PHE A 36 3.95 -10.94 -10.75
CA PHE A 36 5.22 -11.04 -9.99
C PHE A 36 6.42 -10.39 -10.70
N GLY A 37 6.50 -10.51 -12.03
CA GLY A 37 7.56 -9.89 -12.83
C GLY A 37 7.19 -8.53 -13.42
N SER A 38 6.00 -8.01 -13.11
CA SER A 38 5.53 -6.75 -13.68
C SER A 38 6.09 -5.56 -12.90
N SER A 39 6.55 -4.54 -13.63
CA SER A 39 6.85 -3.23 -13.06
C SER A 39 5.60 -2.39 -12.82
N ASP A 40 4.44 -2.83 -13.33
CA ASP A 40 3.14 -2.18 -13.10
C ASP A 40 2.08 -3.22 -12.75
N VAL A 41 1.82 -3.36 -11.45
CA VAL A 41 0.82 -4.30 -10.92
C VAL A 41 -0.57 -3.65 -10.95
N GLU A 42 -1.59 -4.40 -11.35
CA GLU A 42 -2.99 -3.98 -11.36
C GLU A 42 -3.87 -4.81 -10.40
N LEU A 43 -5.11 -4.38 -10.18
CA LEU A 43 -6.07 -5.13 -9.35
C LEU A 43 -6.38 -6.53 -9.90
N THR A 44 -6.27 -6.70 -11.21
CA THR A 44 -6.46 -7.96 -11.95
C THR A 44 -5.35 -8.97 -11.70
N ASP A 45 -4.17 -8.52 -11.23
CA ASP A 45 -3.03 -9.37 -10.91
C ASP A 45 -3.14 -10.03 -9.52
N THR A 46 -4.32 -10.07 -8.90
CA THR A 46 -4.52 -10.76 -7.62
C THR A 46 -4.69 -12.27 -7.84
N SER A 47 -3.78 -13.09 -7.28
CA SER A 47 -3.72 -14.54 -7.55
C SER A 47 -4.98 -15.32 -7.20
N GLU A 48 -5.60 -15.01 -6.06
CA GLU A 48 -6.64 -15.89 -5.49
C GLU A 48 -8.03 -15.59 -6.03
N SER A 49 -8.39 -14.31 -6.12
CA SER A 49 -9.74 -13.88 -6.46
C SER A 49 -9.80 -12.38 -6.66
N PHE A 50 -10.50 -11.93 -7.70
CA PHE A 50 -10.88 -10.52 -7.84
C PHE A 50 -11.91 -10.07 -6.78
N GLY A 51 -12.50 -11.00 -6.02
CA GLY A 51 -13.37 -10.70 -4.88
C GLY A 51 -12.64 -9.99 -3.74
N LEU A 52 -11.34 -10.24 -3.55
CA LEU A 52 -10.51 -9.55 -2.55
C LEU A 52 -10.40 -8.04 -2.83
N PRO A 53 -9.92 -7.62 -4.03
CA PRO A 53 -9.96 -6.23 -4.46
C PRO A 53 -11.33 -5.57 -4.33
N ALA A 54 -12.41 -6.30 -4.65
CA ALA A 54 -13.76 -5.77 -4.59
C ALA A 54 -14.19 -5.43 -3.15
N THR A 55 -13.85 -6.29 -2.19
CA THR A 55 -14.24 -6.13 -0.78
C THR A 55 -13.32 -5.20 0.00
N ALA A 56 -12.04 -5.11 -0.36
CA ALA A 56 -11.07 -4.24 0.29
C ALA A 56 -11.48 -2.75 0.23
N ASP A 57 -11.10 -2.02 1.28
CA ASP A 57 -11.25 -0.56 1.38
C ASP A 57 -10.01 0.19 0.88
N LEU A 58 -8.82 -0.35 1.16
CA LEU A 58 -7.53 0.14 0.67
C LEU A 58 -6.74 -1.05 0.13
N MET A 59 -6.11 -0.88 -1.04
CA MET A 59 -5.20 -1.87 -1.60
C MET A 59 -4.04 -1.15 -2.26
N PHE A 60 -2.82 -1.59 -1.96
CA PHE A 60 -1.60 -1.11 -2.57
C PHE A 60 -0.72 -2.30 -2.95
N ALA A 61 0.06 -2.13 -4.00
CA ALA A 61 1.08 -3.08 -4.42
C ALA A 61 2.46 -2.60 -4.00
N LEU A 62 3.30 -3.54 -3.60
CA LEU A 62 4.73 -3.32 -3.39
C LEU A 62 5.44 -3.89 -4.62
N ILE A 63 6.15 -3.03 -5.34
CA ILE A 63 6.84 -3.35 -6.59
C ILE A 63 8.34 -3.14 -6.34
N SER A 64 9.12 -4.19 -6.60
CA SER A 64 10.58 -4.17 -6.49
C SER A 64 11.17 -4.67 -7.80
N THR A 65 11.47 -3.75 -8.71
CA THR A 65 12.24 -4.07 -9.92
C THR A 65 13.71 -4.29 -9.57
N GLU A 66 14.49 -4.92 -10.46
CA GLU A 66 15.92 -5.13 -10.24
C GLU A 66 16.67 -3.80 -10.00
N GLU A 67 16.27 -2.73 -10.68
CA GLU A 67 16.82 -1.38 -10.50
C GLU A 67 16.51 -0.82 -9.10
N LEU A 68 15.26 -0.91 -8.65
CA LEU A 68 14.85 -0.48 -7.31
C LEU A 68 15.53 -1.32 -6.22
N GLU A 69 15.67 -2.62 -6.45
CA GLU A 69 16.35 -3.52 -5.52
C GLU A 69 17.84 -3.15 -5.34
N ASN A 70 18.53 -2.80 -6.44
CA ASN A 70 19.91 -2.33 -6.40
C ASN A 70 20.06 -1.01 -5.64
N LEU A 71 19.04 -0.15 -5.67
CA LEU A 71 18.98 1.10 -4.93
C LEU A 71 18.50 0.93 -3.48
N GLY A 72 18.09 -0.29 -3.08
CA GLY A 72 17.50 -0.54 -1.77
C GLY A 72 16.16 0.17 -1.59
N GLN A 73 15.33 0.21 -2.64
CA GLN A 73 14.06 0.92 -2.69
C GLN A 73 12.91 -0.02 -3.08
N ILE A 74 11.70 0.36 -2.68
CA ILE A 74 10.45 -0.31 -3.04
C ILE A 74 9.47 0.76 -3.52
N LEU A 75 8.84 0.50 -4.67
CA LEU A 75 7.77 1.34 -5.18
C LEU A 75 6.44 0.86 -4.59
N VAL A 76 5.72 1.76 -3.94
CA VAL A 76 4.36 1.53 -3.47
C VAL A 76 3.40 2.17 -4.46
N LYS A 77 2.52 1.36 -5.06
CA LYS A 77 1.46 1.82 -5.95
C LYS A 77 0.11 1.63 -5.28
N GLN A 78 -0.66 2.69 -5.12
CA GLN A 78 -2.04 2.61 -4.68
C GLN A 78 -2.91 2.03 -5.80
N LEU A 79 -3.54 0.88 -5.55
CA LEU A 79 -4.42 0.22 -6.52
C LEU A 79 -5.89 0.57 -6.30
N LYS A 80 -6.29 0.76 -5.04
CA LYS A 80 -7.66 1.12 -4.67
C LYS A 80 -7.68 1.89 -3.37
N ASN A 81 -8.54 2.91 -3.29
CA ASN A 81 -8.89 3.58 -2.07
C ASN A 81 -10.38 3.94 -2.12
N ARG A 82 -11.17 3.42 -1.17
CA ARG A 82 -12.63 3.61 -1.13
C ARG A 82 -13.02 4.98 -0.58
N TYR A 83 -12.19 5.57 0.28
CA TYR A 83 -12.56 6.74 1.07
C TYR A 83 -11.84 8.02 0.61
N ASN A 84 -10.75 7.91 -0.16
CA ASN A 84 -10.02 9.05 -0.72
C ASN A 84 -9.77 8.87 -2.23
N ASP A 85 -9.40 9.97 -2.89
CA ASP A 85 -9.05 9.99 -4.31
C ASP A 85 -7.84 9.08 -4.61
N PRO A 86 -7.99 8.06 -5.48
CA PRO A 86 -6.89 7.17 -5.87
C PRO A 86 -5.73 7.85 -6.60
N THR A 87 -5.95 9.04 -7.13
CA THR A 87 -4.92 9.80 -7.88
C THR A 87 -3.95 10.54 -6.96
N VAL A 88 -4.34 10.77 -5.71
CA VAL A 88 -3.47 11.38 -4.69
C VAL A 88 -2.49 10.31 -4.19
N ASN A 89 -1.18 10.59 -4.28
CA ASN A 89 -0.09 9.67 -3.92
C ASN A 89 -0.21 8.30 -4.60
N LYS A 90 -0.62 8.29 -5.87
CA LYS A 90 -0.83 7.08 -6.67
C LYS A 90 0.40 6.15 -6.67
N ARG A 91 1.59 6.73 -6.68
CA ARG A 91 2.89 6.04 -6.64
C ARG A 91 3.85 6.82 -5.74
N PHE A 92 4.55 6.12 -4.86
CA PHE A 92 5.62 6.69 -4.04
C PHE A 92 6.68 5.65 -3.71
N VAL A 93 7.89 6.08 -3.41
CA VAL A 93 9.04 5.19 -3.15
C VAL A 93 9.38 5.20 -1.67
N VAL A 94 9.72 4.02 -1.13
CA VAL A 94 10.19 3.83 0.24
C VAL A 94 11.52 3.10 0.22
N GLY A 95 12.50 3.54 1.00
CA GLY A 95 13.79 2.90 1.15
C GLY A 95 13.72 1.72 2.12
N ILE A 96 14.51 0.67 1.88
CA ILE A 96 14.58 -0.53 2.71
C ILE A 96 16.03 -0.89 3.06
N ASP A 97 16.36 -0.84 4.35
CA ASP A 97 17.56 -1.47 4.90
C ASP A 97 17.25 -2.95 5.16
N ARG A 98 17.64 -3.82 4.20
CA ARG A 98 17.39 -5.28 4.26
C ARG A 98 18.15 -5.98 5.38
N ALA A 99 19.28 -5.44 5.82
CA ALA A 99 20.05 -6.04 6.91
C ALA A 99 19.31 -5.88 8.26
N LYS A 100 18.54 -4.80 8.41
CA LYS A 100 17.77 -4.50 9.63
C LYS A 100 16.27 -4.65 9.47
N MET A 101 15.79 -4.93 8.26
CA MET A 101 14.36 -4.93 7.89
C MET A 101 13.67 -3.61 8.28
N ARG A 102 14.31 -2.48 8.01
CA ARG A 102 13.80 -1.15 8.36
C ARG A 102 13.46 -0.35 7.11
N LEU A 103 12.26 0.23 7.12
CA LEU A 103 11.84 1.20 6.12
C LEU A 103 12.35 2.59 6.51
N TYR A 104 12.75 3.38 5.52
CA TYR A 104 13.15 4.77 5.68
C TYR A 104 12.67 5.62 4.50
N ASP A 105 12.52 6.92 4.73
CA ASP A 105 12.08 7.86 3.71
C ASP A 105 13.25 8.16 2.75
N VAL A 106 12.98 8.10 1.45
CA VAL A 106 13.96 8.46 0.41
C VAL A 106 13.92 9.96 0.15
N GLU A 107 15.06 10.53 -0.27
CA GLU A 107 15.13 11.95 -0.63
C GLU A 107 14.21 12.28 -1.82
N GLN A 108 13.66 13.50 -1.80
CA GLN A 108 12.62 13.94 -2.74
C GLN A 108 13.09 13.91 -4.21
N ASP A 109 14.39 14.06 -4.47
CA ASP A 109 14.97 13.93 -5.81
C ASP A 109 14.76 12.54 -6.41
N ALA A 110 14.72 11.48 -5.60
CA ALA A 110 14.43 10.12 -6.05
C ALA A 110 12.93 9.88 -6.34
N GLN A 111 12.04 10.81 -5.96
CA GLN A 111 10.60 10.71 -6.20
C GLN A 111 10.12 11.56 -7.38
N LYS A 112 10.94 12.49 -7.90
CA LYS A 112 10.57 13.44 -8.96
C LYS A 112 10.13 12.76 -10.28
N ASP A 113 10.74 11.64 -10.65
CA ASP A 113 10.39 10.92 -11.88
C ASP A 113 9.17 9.97 -11.73
N ILE A 114 8.67 9.77 -10.50
CA ILE A 114 7.64 8.75 -10.19
C ILE A 114 6.30 9.39 -9.78
N LEU A 115 6.33 10.64 -9.30
CA LEU A 115 5.15 11.39 -8.88
C LEU A 115 4.35 11.92 -10.10
N ASP A 116 3.36 11.16 -10.53
CA ASP A 116 2.39 11.54 -11.59
C ASP A 116 1.23 12.41 -11.05
N SER A 117 1.26 12.80 -9.78
CA SER A 117 0.31 13.77 -9.22
C SER A 117 0.93 15.16 -9.33
N GLY A 118 0.41 16.01 -10.22
CA GLY A 118 0.82 17.40 -10.45
C GLY A 118 0.64 18.34 -9.25
N LYS A 119 1.17 17.95 -8.10
CA LYS A 119 1.37 18.75 -6.91
C LYS A 119 2.86 18.77 -6.62
N GLU A 120 3.50 19.84 -7.05
CA GLU A 120 4.79 20.28 -6.54
C GLU A 120 4.60 20.80 -5.11
N ASP A 121 4.17 19.93 -4.18
CA ASP A 121 4.20 20.28 -2.77
C ASP A 121 5.64 20.01 -2.29
N GLU A 122 6.45 21.06 -2.17
CA GLU A 122 7.73 21.01 -1.47
C GLU A 122 7.49 20.45 -0.06
N TYR A 123 8.05 19.27 0.22
CA TYR A 123 7.90 18.63 1.53
C TYR A 123 8.83 19.34 2.52
N ASN A 124 8.26 20.15 3.40
CA ASN A 124 9.03 20.80 4.46
C ASN A 124 9.28 19.83 5.61
N ASP A 125 10.49 19.22 5.65
CA ASP A 125 10.94 18.27 6.67
C ASP A 125 10.80 18.78 8.12
N GLU A 126 10.73 20.10 8.32
CA GLU A 126 10.58 20.71 9.64
C GLU A 126 9.18 20.51 10.25
N GLU A 127 8.13 20.34 9.44
CA GLU A 127 6.76 20.18 9.96
C GLU A 127 6.50 18.76 10.49
N GLN A 128 7.14 17.73 9.94
CA GLN A 128 6.92 16.34 10.33
C GLN A 128 7.68 15.93 11.60
N ARG A 129 8.79 16.63 11.93
CA ARG A 129 9.53 16.43 13.19
C ARG A 129 8.76 16.88 14.43
N LYS A 130 7.65 17.60 14.27
CA LYS A 130 6.75 17.88 15.39
C LYS A 130 5.97 16.60 15.72
N PRO A 131 6.15 16.02 16.92
CA PRO A 131 5.37 14.84 17.31
C PRO A 131 3.88 15.20 17.27
N LYS A 132 3.13 14.60 16.34
CA LYS A 132 1.67 14.71 16.32
C LYS A 132 1.15 14.10 17.62
N LYS A 133 0.40 14.87 18.40
CA LYS A 133 -0.24 14.45 19.66
C LYS A 133 -1.38 13.44 19.44
N SER A 134 -1.13 12.30 18.79
CA SER A 134 -2.19 11.34 18.41
C SER A 134 -2.49 10.29 19.47
N PHE A 135 -1.94 10.38 20.69
CA PHE A 135 -2.13 9.37 21.75
C PHE A 135 -2.76 9.89 23.06
N GLU A 136 -3.14 11.17 23.16
CA GLU A 136 -3.78 11.73 24.37
C GLU A 136 -5.21 11.18 24.63
N GLY A 137 -5.79 10.38 23.72
CA GLY A 137 -7.18 9.90 23.79
C GLY A 137 -7.39 8.44 24.17
N PHE A 138 -6.35 7.61 24.27
CA PHE A 138 -6.51 6.21 24.68
C PHE A 138 -6.65 6.11 26.20
N LYS A 139 -7.89 6.05 26.70
CA LYS A 139 -8.18 5.54 28.04
C LYS A 139 -8.44 4.04 27.94
N PHE A 140 -7.66 3.26 28.68
CA PHE A 140 -7.91 1.84 28.94
C PHE A 140 -9.19 1.63 29.75
#